data_AF-A0A392PP12-F1
#
_entry.id   AF-A0A392PP12-F1
#
_cell.length_a   1.000
_cell.length_b   1.000
_cell.length_c   1.000
_cell.angle_alpha   90.00
_cell.angle_beta   90.00
_cell.angle_gamma   90.00
#
_symmetry.space_group_name_H-M   'P 1'
#
loop_
_entity.id
_entity.type
_entity.pdbx_description
1 polymer ?
#
loop_
_entity_poly.entity_id
_entity_poly.type
_entity_poly.pdbx_seq_one_letter_code
_entity_poly.pdbx_strand_id
1 'polypeptide(L)'
;MLVGCGYVKGTTLFGYGYDFRQSNRMDKLMDGLKLKLETAYKASGGRKVNIISHSMGGVLILCFMSLHRDVFSKYVNKWIALACPFQ
;
A
#
# COMPACT_ATOMS: atom_id res chain seq x y z
N MET A 1 11.52 6.97 -14.29
CA MET A 1 10.16 7.35 -14.71
C MET A 1 9.46 8.23 -13.67
N LEU A 2 8.94 7.72 -12.54
CA LEU A 2 8.21 8.56 -11.56
C LEU A 2 9.04 9.71 -10.95
N VAL A 3 10.32 9.48 -10.66
CA VAL A 3 11.21 10.54 -10.16
C VAL A 3 11.34 11.69 -11.16
N GLY A 4 11.40 11.38 -12.46
CA GLY A 4 11.41 12.39 -13.53
C GLY A 4 10.09 13.17 -13.65
N CYS A 5 9.01 12.66 -13.06
CA CYS A 5 7.72 13.34 -12.95
C CYS A 5 7.58 14.11 -11.61
N GLY A 6 8.65 14.31 -10.85
CA GLY A 6 8.66 15.09 -9.61
C GLY A 6 8.43 14.29 -8.32
N TYR A 7 8.38 12.96 -8.38
CA TYR A 7 8.32 12.13 -7.16
C TYR A 7 9.67 12.02 -6.46
N VAL A 8 9.67 12.03 -5.14
CA VAL A 8 10.88 11.94 -4.30
C VAL A 8 10.83 10.66 -3.48
N LYS A 9 11.85 9.81 -3.64
CA LYS A 9 11.97 8.55 -2.90
C LYS A 9 12.00 8.83 -1.40
N GLY A 10 11.21 8.11 -0.62
CA GLY A 10 11.15 8.26 0.84
C GLY A 10 10.34 9.46 1.33
N THR A 11 9.85 10.33 0.44
CA THR A 11 9.02 11.50 0.80
C THR A 11 7.65 11.46 0.14
N THR A 12 7.60 11.23 -1.17
CA THR A 12 6.34 11.12 -1.94
C THR A 12 6.24 9.82 -2.74
N LEU A 13 7.34 9.05 -2.80
CA LEU A 13 7.40 7.74 -3.44
C LEU A 13 7.95 6.70 -2.46
N PHE A 14 7.14 5.68 -2.19
CA PHE A 14 7.41 4.67 -1.19
C PHE A 14 7.29 3.27 -1.82
N GLY A 15 8.22 2.38 -1.45
CA GLY A 15 8.10 0.96 -1.71
C GLY A 15 7.72 0.20 -0.43
N TYR A 16 6.93 -0.86 -0.59
CA TYR A 16 6.64 -1.83 0.47
C TYR A 16 6.91 -3.24 -0.05
N GLY A 17 8.09 -3.77 0.29
CA GLY A 17 8.44 -5.16 0.02
C GLY A 17 7.91 -6.08 1.10
N TYR A 18 7.56 -7.30 0.74
CA TYR A 18 7.11 -8.34 1.66
C TYR A 18 7.59 -9.71 1.19
N ASP A 19 7.58 -10.70 2.10
CA ASP A 19 7.86 -12.09 1.74
C ASP A 19 6.64 -12.70 1.04
N PHE A 20 6.65 -12.72 -0.28
CA PHE A 20 5.56 -13.22 -1.12
C PHE A 20 5.34 -14.73 -1.02
N ARG A 21 6.21 -15.46 -0.32
CA ARG A 21 6.02 -16.89 -0.04
C ARG A 21 5.05 -17.14 1.10
N GLN A 22 4.76 -16.11 1.90
CA GLN A 22 3.91 -16.18 3.08
C GLN A 22 2.45 -15.81 2.77
N SER A 23 1.56 -16.14 3.70
CA SER A 23 0.14 -15.79 3.59
C SER A 23 -0.07 -14.27 3.56
N ASN A 24 -0.95 -13.83 2.66
CA ASN A 24 -1.43 -12.44 2.58
C ASN A 24 -2.25 -12.02 3.82
N ARG A 25 -2.53 -12.93 4.75
CA ARG A 25 -3.26 -12.67 6.02
C ARG A 25 -2.36 -12.62 7.24
N MET A 26 -1.05 -12.81 7.10
CA MET A 26 -0.14 -12.84 8.24
C MET A 26 -0.16 -11.49 9.00
N ASP A 27 -0.40 -11.51 10.30
CA ASP A 27 -0.56 -10.29 11.12
C ASP A 27 0.62 -9.34 10.99
N LYS A 28 1.85 -9.86 11.06
CA LYS A 28 3.08 -9.06 10.91
C LYS A 28 3.14 -8.33 9.56
N LEU A 29 2.57 -8.91 8.50
CA LEU A 29 2.49 -8.26 7.17
C LEU A 29 1.41 -7.17 7.17
N MET A 30 0.24 -7.44 7.76
CA MET A 30 -0.83 -6.44 7.89
C MET A 30 -0.39 -5.24 8.74
N ASP A 31 0.22 -5.47 9.89
CA ASP A 31 0.74 -4.43 10.78
C ASP A 31 1.85 -3.62 10.12
N GLY A 32 2.74 -4.30 9.40
CA GLY A 32 3.79 -3.63 8.62
C GLY A 32 3.22 -2.71 7.55
N LEU A 33 2.16 -3.14 6.84
CA LEU A 33 1.50 -2.33 5.82
C LEU A 33 0.78 -1.12 6.44
N LYS A 34 0.12 -1.32 7.59
CA LYS A 34 -0.51 -0.24 8.38
C LYS A 34 0.52 0.82 8.77
N LEU A 35 1.65 0.42 9.36
CA LEU A 35 2.73 1.33 9.75
C LEU A 35 3.30 2.07 8.54
N LYS A 36 3.43 1.38 7.40
CA LYS A 36 3.95 1.98 6.17
C LYS A 36 3.01 3.06 5.63
N LEU A 37 1.70 2.81 5.63
CA LEU A 37 0.69 3.78 5.21
C LEU A 37 0.70 5.02 6.10
N GLU A 38 0.78 4.83 7.42
CA GLU A 38 0.86 5.95 8.36
C GLU A 38 2.12 6.80 8.14
N THR A 39 3.26 6.15 7.94
CA THR A 39 4.53 6.85 7.65
C THR A 39 4.44 7.64 6.35
N ALA A 40 3.91 7.02 5.30
CA ALA A 40 3.74 7.68 4.00
C ALA A 40 2.76 8.86 4.07
N TYR A 41 1.66 8.74 4.83
CA TYR A 41 0.70 9.80 5.07
C TYR A 41 1.34 11.00 5.77
N LYS A 42 2.10 10.77 6.85
CA LYS A 42 2.82 11.82 7.59
C LYS A 42 3.86 12.50 6.72
N ALA A 43 4.70 11.72 6.03
CA ALA A 43 5.72 12.24 5.13
C ALA A 43 5.13 13.03 3.93
N SER A 44 3.89 12.71 3.53
CA SER A 44 3.17 13.44 2.47
C SER A 44 2.49 14.72 2.95
N GLY A 45 2.69 15.14 4.21
CA GLY A 45 2.07 16.32 4.80
C GLY A 45 0.60 16.11 5.19
N GLY A 46 0.23 14.90 5.61
CA GLY A 46 -1.14 14.58 6.00
C GLY A 46 -2.11 14.37 4.82
N ARG A 47 -1.57 14.13 3.62
CA ARG A 47 -2.38 13.79 2.44
C ARG A 47 -2.52 12.28 2.33
N LYS A 48 -3.74 11.83 2.01
CA LYS A 48 -4.02 10.42 1.69
C LYS A 48 -3.14 9.96 0.52
N VAL A 49 -2.70 8.70 0.58
CA VAL A 49 -1.76 8.11 -0.39
C VAL A 49 -2.48 7.36 -1.48
N ASN A 50 -1.87 7.27 -2.66
CA ASN A 50 -2.32 6.38 -3.73
C ASN A 50 -1.52 5.07 -3.66
N ILE A 51 -2.21 3.94 -3.69
CA ILE A 51 -1.58 2.61 -3.73
C ILE A 51 -1.54 2.12 -5.17
N ILE A 52 -0.38 1.63 -5.60
CA ILE A 52 -0.24 0.86 -6.84
C ILE A 52 0.17 -0.55 -6.43
N SER A 53 -0.61 -1.54 -6.84
CA SER A 53 -0.30 -2.95 -6.63
C SER A 53 -0.22 -3.68 -7.95
N HIS A 54 0.59 -4.73 -8.01
CA HIS A 54 0.74 -5.57 -9.20
C HIS A 54 0.56 -7.04 -8.85
N SER A 55 -0.14 -7.80 -9.70
CA SER A 55 -0.32 -9.26 -9.54
C SER A 55 -0.82 -9.62 -8.13
N MET A 56 -0.16 -10.57 -7.45
CA MET A 56 -0.48 -11.00 -6.09
C MET A 56 -0.50 -9.86 -5.06
N GLY A 57 0.22 -8.77 -5.30
CA GLY A 57 0.15 -7.57 -4.46
C GLY A 57 -1.26 -6.98 -4.39
N GLY A 58 -2.10 -7.15 -5.42
CA GLY A 58 -3.50 -6.73 -5.34
C GLY A 58 -4.33 -7.55 -4.37
N VAL A 59 -4.09 -8.87 -4.32
CA VAL A 59 -4.75 -9.77 -3.35
C VAL A 59 -4.34 -9.40 -1.92
N LEU A 60 -3.08 -9.00 -1.72
CA LEU A 60 -2.60 -8.46 -0.44
C LEU A 60 -3.38 -7.21 -0.02
N ILE A 61 -3.52 -6.23 -0.92
CA ILE A 61 -4.26 -4.99 -0.62
C ILE A 61 -5.76 -5.26 -0.40
N LEU A 62 -6.36 -6.17 -1.17
CA LEU A 62 -7.74 -6.61 -0.97
C LEU A 62 -7.92 -7.19 0.44
N CYS A 63 -7.01 -8.08 0.86
CA CYS A 63 -7.03 -8.68 2.18
C CYS A 63 -6.89 -7.62 3.29
N PHE A 64 -5.95 -6.70 3.14
CA PHE A 64 -5.76 -5.60 4.08
C PHE A 64 -7.00 -4.71 4.18
N MET A 65 -7.64 -4.38 3.05
CA MET A 65 -8.86 -3.59 3.01
C MET A 65 -10.03 -4.30 3.70
N SER A 66 -10.15 -5.63 3.56
CA SER A 66 -11.19 -6.41 4.23
C SER A 66 -10.99 -6.47 5.75
N LEU A 67 -9.75 -6.58 6.22
CA LEU A 67 -9.43 -6.71 7.65
C LEU A 67 -9.32 -5.36 8.38
N HIS A 68 -8.88 -4.31 7.68
CA HIS A 68 -8.55 -3.00 8.25
C HIS A 68 -9.18 -1.86 7.44
N ARG A 69 -10.49 -1.96 7.20
CA ARG A 69 -11.26 -1.03 6.35
C ARG A 69 -11.17 0.43 6.83
N ASP A 70 -11.18 0.66 8.13
CA ASP A 70 -11.06 1.97 8.76
C ASP A 70 -9.69 2.61 8.46
N VAL A 71 -8.62 1.84 8.62
CA VAL A 71 -7.24 2.26 8.32
C VAL A 71 -7.08 2.56 6.83
N PHE A 72 -7.60 1.68 5.98
CA PHE A 72 -7.56 1.87 4.52
C PHE A 72 -8.30 3.16 4.14
N SER A 73 -9.53 3.36 4.63
CA SER A 73 -10.33 4.55 4.33
C SER A 73 -9.70 5.84 4.85
N LYS A 74 -8.99 5.77 5.99
CA LYS A 74 -8.28 6.90 6.58
C LYS A 74 -7.09 7.34 5.74
N TYR A 75 -6.25 6.40 5.30
CA TYR A 75 -4.97 6.73 4.67
C TYR A 75 -4.96 6.66 3.15
N VAL A 76 -5.86 5.92 2.51
CA VAL A 76 -5.82 5.65 1.06
C VAL A 76 -6.82 6.54 0.31
N ASN A 77 -6.34 7.21 -0.74
CA ASN A 77 -7.14 8.03 -1.64
C ASN A 77 -7.62 7.23 -2.85
N LYS A 78 -6.70 6.52 -3.51
CA LYS A 78 -6.96 5.68 -4.68
C LYS A 78 -6.15 4.40 -4.59
N TRP A 79 -6.72 3.31 -5.11
CA TRP A 79 -6.02 2.05 -5.33
C TRP A 79 -6.03 1.71 -6.81
N ILE A 80 -4.84 1.57 -7.39
CA ILE A 80 -4.60 1.23 -8.78
C ILE A 80 -4.07 -0.20 -8.81
N ALA A 81 -4.91 -1.13 -9.26
CA ALA A 81 -4.59 -2.55 -9.35
C ALA A 81 -4.15 -2.91 -10.78
N LEU A 82 -2.91 -3.39 -10.93
CA LEU A 82 -2.32 -3.75 -12.22
C LEU A 82 -2.23 -5.27 -12.33
N ALA A 83 -2.99 -5.86 -13.27
CA ALA A 83 -3.00 -7.30 -13.54
C ALA A 83 -3.18 -8.16 -12.26
N CYS A 84 -4.03 -7.72 -11.35
CA CYS A 84 -4.26 -8.41 -10.09
C CYS A 84 -5.28 -9.54 -10.28
N PRO A 85 -4.96 -10.78 -9.84
CA PRO A 85 -5.81 -11.95 -10.06
C PRO A 85 -6.95 -11.98 -9.03
N PHE A 86 -7.90 -11.07 -9.17
CA PHE A 86 -9.14 -11.11 -8.39
C PHE A 86 -10.05 -12.21 -8.93
N GLN A 87 -10.79 -12.86 -8.03
CA GLN A 87 -11.80 -13.86 -8.35
C GLN A 87 -13.11 -13.46 -7.67
#